data_AF-A0A5C2M901-F1
#
_entry.id   AF-A0A5C2M901-F1
#
_cell.length_a   1.000
_cell.length_b   1.000
_cell.length_c   1.000
_cell.angle_alpha   90.00
_cell.angle_beta   90.00
_cell.angle_gamma   90.00
#
_symmetry.space_group_name_H-M   'P 1'
#
loop_
_entity.id
_entity.type
_entity.pdbx_description
1 polymer ?
#
loop_
_entity_poly.entity_id
_entity_poly.type
_entity_poly.pdbx_seq_one_letter_code
_entity_poly.pdbx_strand_id
1 'polypeptide(L)'
;MFRTPVALVGAATLSLSLAIAPPAFAEMEVEVARDSRGRVYTVDMDSRRFYRNRNGIIQVDFSLSTLGDDYWHRATASCNPYDIKSEYYGWEWTGTKSYPPGTIAGDIARAVCRR
;
A
#
# COMPACT_ATOMS: atom_id res chain seq x y z
N MET A 1 3.02 -60.01 -29.81
CA MET A 1 3.17 -59.55 -28.41
C MET A 1 2.79 -58.08 -28.34
N PHE A 2 1.95 -57.75 -27.36
CA PHE A 2 1.19 -56.51 -27.23
C PHE A 2 2.08 -55.27 -26.97
N ARG A 3 1.67 -54.15 -27.58
CA ARG A 3 2.16 -52.79 -27.29
C ARG A 3 1.81 -52.38 -25.86
N THR A 4 2.72 -51.73 -25.15
CA THR A 4 2.43 -51.04 -23.88
C THR A 4 2.84 -49.58 -24.01
N PRO A 5 1.92 -48.63 -23.78
CA PRO A 5 2.20 -47.20 -23.96
C PRO A 5 2.99 -46.62 -22.79
N VAL A 6 3.87 -45.67 -23.15
CA VAL A 6 4.51 -44.69 -22.27
C VAL A 6 3.44 -44.00 -21.43
N ALA A 7 3.66 -43.92 -20.12
CA ALA A 7 2.83 -43.11 -19.24
C ALA A 7 3.63 -42.57 -18.06
N LEU A 8 3.44 -41.25 -17.85
CA LEU A 8 3.47 -40.55 -16.56
C LEU A 8 4.88 -40.29 -15.97
N VAL A 9 5.24 -39.10 -15.47
CA VAL A 9 4.45 -37.96 -14.96
C VAL A 9 5.26 -36.69 -15.18
N GLY A 10 4.64 -35.66 -15.79
CA GLY A 10 5.18 -34.31 -15.77
C GLY A 10 5.15 -33.76 -14.34
N ALA A 11 6.33 -33.46 -13.78
CA ALA A 11 6.44 -32.71 -12.55
C ALA A 11 6.11 -31.25 -12.83
N ALA A 12 4.82 -30.91 -12.83
CA ALA A 12 4.40 -29.52 -12.70
C ALA A 12 4.64 -29.11 -11.25
N THR A 13 5.72 -28.38 -11.00
CA THR A 13 5.91 -27.63 -9.77
C THR A 13 4.75 -26.63 -9.64
N LEU A 14 3.75 -26.97 -8.83
CA LEU A 14 2.78 -26.02 -8.29
C LEU A 14 3.55 -25.08 -7.35
N SER A 15 4.14 -24.04 -7.90
CA SER A 15 4.50 -22.86 -7.14
C SER A 15 3.21 -22.26 -6.60
N LEU A 16 2.93 -22.52 -5.32
CA LEU A 16 1.88 -21.89 -4.53
C LEU A 16 2.23 -20.40 -4.44
N SER A 17 1.89 -19.63 -5.48
CA SER A 17 1.70 -18.19 -5.33
C SER A 17 0.53 -18.06 -4.37
N LEU A 18 0.81 -17.80 -3.08
CA LEU A 18 -0.22 -17.35 -2.15
C LEU A 18 -0.84 -16.11 -2.78
N ALA A 19 -1.99 -16.30 -3.43
CA ALA A 19 -2.89 -15.23 -3.78
C ALA A 19 -3.47 -14.75 -2.45
N ILE A 20 -2.74 -13.86 -1.79
CA ILE A 20 -3.26 -13.06 -0.69
C ILE A 20 -4.31 -12.18 -1.36
N ALA A 21 -5.58 -12.51 -1.15
CA ALA A 21 -6.67 -11.67 -1.60
C ALA A 21 -6.46 -10.28 -0.96
N PRO A 22 -6.52 -9.19 -1.74
CA PRO A 22 -6.45 -7.86 -1.16
C PRO A 22 -7.56 -7.72 -0.10
N PRO A 23 -7.31 -6.99 0.99
CA PRO A 23 -8.30 -6.78 2.04
C PRO A 23 -9.64 -6.37 1.40
N ALA A 24 -10.69 -7.12 1.75
CA ALA A 24 -12.02 -6.91 1.22
C ALA A 24 -12.37 -5.42 1.32
N PHE A 25 -12.80 -4.81 0.21
CA PHE A 25 -13.26 -3.41 0.07
C PHE A 25 -12.25 -2.31 -0.30
N ALA A 26 -11.18 -2.60 -1.07
CA ALA A 26 -10.53 -1.54 -1.86
C ALA A 26 -10.98 -1.58 -3.32
N GLU A 27 -11.60 -0.50 -3.79
CA GLU A 27 -12.00 -0.35 -5.20
C GLU A 27 -10.79 -0.06 -6.10
N MET A 28 -9.75 0.63 -5.56
CA MET A 28 -8.49 0.88 -6.26
C MET A 28 -7.28 0.78 -5.32
N GLU A 29 -6.79 -0.45 -5.11
CA GLU A 29 -5.55 -0.71 -4.38
C GLU A 29 -4.30 -0.43 -5.23
N VAL A 30 -3.38 0.39 -4.72
CA VAL A 30 -2.12 0.75 -5.41
C VAL A 30 -0.92 0.55 -4.47
N GLU A 31 0.10 -0.20 -4.92
CA GLU A 31 1.42 -0.23 -4.26
C GLU A 31 2.10 1.13 -4.40
N VAL A 32 2.42 1.76 -3.27
CA VAL A 32 2.98 3.13 -3.22
C VAL A 32 4.39 3.17 -2.65
N ALA A 33 4.81 2.17 -1.87
CA ALA A 33 6.15 2.09 -1.31
C ALA A 33 6.52 0.65 -0.93
N ARG A 34 7.82 0.37 -0.87
CA ARG A 34 8.35 -0.93 -0.43
C ARG A 34 9.57 -0.72 0.47
N ASP A 35 9.62 -1.37 1.62
CA ASP A 35 10.78 -1.30 2.51
C ASP A 35 11.92 -2.25 2.08
N SER A 36 13.09 -2.10 2.71
CA SER A 36 14.26 -2.93 2.43
C SER A 36 14.10 -4.40 2.83
N ARG A 37 13.06 -4.73 3.60
CA ARG A 37 12.71 -6.09 4.02
C ARG A 37 11.64 -6.71 3.11
N GLY A 38 11.22 -6.00 2.07
CA GLY A 38 10.21 -6.44 1.11
C GLY A 38 8.77 -6.20 1.55
N ARG A 39 8.53 -5.47 2.64
CA ARG A 39 7.17 -5.09 3.03
C ARG A 39 6.64 -4.07 2.04
N VAL A 40 5.50 -4.40 1.44
CA VAL A 40 4.81 -3.57 0.46
C VAL A 40 3.72 -2.77 1.15
N TYR A 41 3.69 -1.47 0.92
CA TYR A 41 2.66 -0.55 1.40
C TYR A 41 1.69 -0.26 0.26
N THR A 42 0.41 -0.47 0.52
CA THR A 42 -0.68 -0.29 -0.44
C THR A 42 -1.66 0.75 0.07
N VAL A 43 -2.21 1.56 -0.83
CA VAL A 43 -3.24 2.55 -0.52
C VAL A 43 -4.47 2.24 -1.34
N ASP A 44 -5.65 2.31 -0.71
CA ASP A 44 -6.91 2.41 -1.45
C ASP A 44 -7.08 3.85 -1.92
N MET A 45 -6.83 4.08 -3.21
CA MET A 45 -6.86 5.41 -3.81
C MET A 45 -8.28 5.96 -3.96
N ASP A 46 -9.32 5.14 -3.86
CA ASP A 46 -10.72 5.61 -3.87
C ASP A 46 -11.17 6.07 -2.47
N SER A 47 -10.51 5.60 -1.41
CA SER A 47 -10.75 6.08 -0.05
C SER A 47 -10.28 7.52 0.20
N ARG A 48 -9.55 8.14 -0.74
CA ARG A 48 -8.92 9.46 -0.57
C ARG A 48 -9.96 10.56 -0.40
N ARG A 49 -9.92 11.22 0.75
CA ARG A 49 -10.77 12.38 1.07
C ARG A 49 -9.92 13.62 1.24
N PHE A 50 -9.96 14.50 0.24
CA PHE A 50 -9.26 15.77 0.26
C PHE A 50 -10.04 16.80 1.05
N TYR A 51 -9.40 17.47 1.99
CA TYR A 51 -9.95 18.61 2.70
C TYR A 51 -8.88 19.67 2.94
N ARG A 52 -9.31 20.89 3.28
CA ARG A 52 -8.41 22.00 3.59
C ARG A 52 -8.50 22.30 5.08
N ASN A 53 -7.36 22.30 5.77
CA ASN A 53 -7.32 22.63 7.19
C ASN A 53 -7.44 24.15 7.43
N ARG A 54 -7.50 24.56 8.70
CA ARG A 54 -7.63 25.98 9.09
C ARG A 54 -6.50 26.88 8.59
N ASN A 55 -5.33 26.32 8.30
CA ASN A 55 -4.16 27.03 7.80
C ASN A 55 -4.08 27.04 6.26
N GLY A 56 -5.14 26.59 5.57
CA GLY A 56 -5.20 26.58 4.11
C GLY A 56 -4.48 25.40 3.45
N ILE A 57 -3.91 24.48 4.22
CA ILE A 57 -3.15 23.35 3.71
C ILE A 57 -4.10 22.22 3.31
N ILE A 58 -3.85 21.62 2.14
CA ILE A 58 -4.59 20.44 1.67
C ILE A 58 -4.11 19.23 2.47
N GLN A 59 -5.05 18.54 3.09
CA GLN A 59 -4.87 17.25 3.74
C GLN A 59 -5.70 16.18 3.03
N VAL A 60 -5.27 14.94 3.16
CA VAL A 60 -5.91 13.77 2.55
C VAL A 60 -6.03 12.70 3.60
N ASP A 61 -7.26 12.35 3.98
CA ASP A 61 -7.52 11.12 4.72
C ASP A 61 -7.61 9.96 3.74
N PHE A 62 -7.04 8.81 4.08
CA PHE A 62 -7.04 7.61 3.22
C PHE A 62 -6.86 6.34 4.04
N SER A 63 -7.15 5.22 3.41
CA SER A 63 -6.91 3.87 3.90
C SER A 63 -5.56 3.36 3.38
N LEU A 64 -4.72 2.93 4.31
CA LEU A 64 -3.38 2.40 4.08
C LEU A 64 -3.31 0.98 4.65
N SER A 65 -2.67 0.08 3.93
CA SER A 65 -2.40 -1.27 4.40
C SER A 65 -0.99 -1.70 3.98
N THR A 66 -0.58 -2.87 4.45
CA THR A 66 0.61 -3.56 3.96
C THR A 66 0.21 -4.88 3.36
N LEU A 67 0.84 -5.30 2.27
CA LEU A 67 0.50 -6.56 1.62
C LEU A 67 0.61 -7.72 2.62
N GLY A 68 -0.49 -8.45 2.83
CA GLY A 68 -0.61 -9.51 3.84
C GLY A 68 -1.21 -9.07 5.17
N ASP A 69 -1.60 -7.81 5.32
CA ASP A 69 -2.44 -7.33 6.42
C ASP A 69 -3.93 -7.50 6.04
N ASP A 70 -4.71 -8.03 6.97
CA ASP A 70 -6.14 -8.30 6.78
C ASP A 70 -6.99 -7.01 6.86
N TYR A 71 -6.39 -5.90 7.31
CA TYR A 71 -7.12 -4.66 7.60
C TYR A 71 -6.53 -3.43 6.90
N TRP A 72 -7.45 -2.51 6.58
CA TRP A 72 -7.12 -1.14 6.19
C TRP A 72 -7.03 -0.25 7.42
N HIS A 73 -5.96 0.54 7.50
CA HIS A 73 -5.71 1.47 8.59
C HIS A 73 -5.87 2.90 8.11
N ARG A 74 -6.52 3.74 8.90
CA ARG A 74 -6.66 5.15 8.57
C ARG A 74 -5.30 5.85 8.70
N ALA A 75 -4.99 6.65 7.69
CA ALA A 75 -3.86 7.57 7.68
C ALA A 75 -4.29 8.93 7.14
N THR A 76 -3.53 9.97 7.47
CA THR A 76 -3.74 11.32 6.96
C THR A 76 -2.43 11.85 6.42
N ALA A 77 -2.44 12.39 5.20
CA ALA A 77 -1.29 13.07 4.60
C ALA A 77 -1.55 14.58 4.50
N SER A 78 -0.50 15.38 4.64
CA SER A 78 -0.49 16.80 4.36
C SER A 78 0.24 17.02 3.05
N CYS A 79 -0.42 17.58 2.04
CA CYS A 79 0.16 17.78 0.71
C CYS A 79 1.14 18.95 0.61
N ASN A 80 1.25 19.73 1.68
CA ASN A 80 2.32 20.69 1.87
C ASN A 80 2.66 20.70 3.37
N PRO A 81 3.73 20.03 3.81
CA PRO A 81 4.95 19.75 3.06
C PRO A 81 5.13 18.32 2.48
N TYR A 82 4.11 17.48 2.34
CA TYR A 82 4.25 16.01 2.17
C TYR A 82 4.68 15.34 3.47
N ASP A 83 3.82 15.49 4.47
CA ASP A 83 3.93 14.86 5.79
C ASP A 83 2.80 13.83 5.95
N ILE A 84 2.92 12.87 6.86
CA ILE A 84 1.92 11.82 7.08
C ILE A 84 1.81 11.45 8.56
N LYS A 85 0.58 11.19 9.00
CA LYS A 85 0.28 10.56 10.28
C LYS A 85 -0.42 9.21 10.06
N SER A 86 0.03 8.19 10.78
CA SER A 86 -0.66 6.92 10.95
C SER A 86 -0.30 6.31 12.30
N GLU A 87 -1.28 6.13 13.17
CA GLU A 87 -1.08 5.56 14.51
C GLU A 87 -0.64 4.10 14.45
N TYR A 88 -1.20 3.33 13.50
CA TYR A 88 -0.85 1.93 13.30
C TYR A 88 0.60 1.74 12.85
N TYR A 89 1.07 2.57 11.90
CA TYR A 89 2.46 2.51 11.39
C TYR A 89 3.44 3.37 12.20
N GLY A 90 2.99 4.02 13.27
CA GLY A 90 3.82 4.85 14.14
C GLY A 90 4.38 6.10 13.46
N TRP A 91 3.71 6.61 12.43
CA TRP A 91 4.06 7.90 11.81
C TRP A 91 3.27 9.01 12.48
N GLU A 92 3.98 10.04 12.92
CA GLU A 92 3.41 11.19 13.61
C GLU A 92 3.66 12.46 12.81
N TRP A 93 2.75 13.43 12.95
CA TRP A 93 2.92 14.72 12.32
C TRP A 93 4.22 15.38 12.80
N THR A 94 5.12 15.65 11.88
CA THR A 94 6.22 16.57 12.14
C THR A 94 5.71 18.03 12.14
N GLY A 95 4.61 18.28 11.42
CA GLY A 95 3.89 19.56 11.36
C GLY A 95 4.63 20.69 10.65
N THR A 96 5.92 20.49 10.35
CA THR A 96 6.84 21.53 9.86
C THR A 96 7.79 21.02 8.78
N LYS A 97 7.90 19.70 8.57
CA LYS A 97 8.87 19.11 7.64
C LYS A 97 8.22 18.09 6.73
N SER A 98 8.72 18.03 5.50
CA SER A 98 8.40 16.96 4.55
C SER A 98 9.09 15.68 4.97
N TYR A 99 8.43 14.53 4.86
CA TYR A 99 9.17 13.27 4.76
C TYR A 99 9.94 13.27 3.42
N PRO A 100 11.26 13.00 3.43
CA PRO A 100 12.06 13.02 2.20
C PRO A 100 11.53 12.04 1.14
N PRO A 101 11.64 12.37 -0.16
CA PRO A 101 11.41 11.38 -1.23
C PRO A 101 12.30 10.15 -1.06
N GLY A 102 11.81 8.97 -1.41
CA GLY A 102 12.51 7.70 -1.24
C GLY A 102 12.44 7.13 0.19
N THR A 103 11.74 7.81 1.10
CA THR A 103 11.31 7.21 2.38
C THR A 103 9.88 6.71 2.23
N ILE A 104 9.52 5.62 2.92
CA ILE A 104 8.17 5.03 2.86
C ILE A 104 7.09 6.09 3.10
N ALA A 105 7.20 6.84 4.19
CA ALA A 105 6.26 7.90 4.55
C ALA A 105 6.20 9.01 3.48
N GLY A 106 7.35 9.40 2.93
CA GLY A 106 7.44 10.42 1.91
C GLY A 106 6.84 10.00 0.57
N ASP A 107 7.02 8.74 0.17
CA ASP A 107 6.51 8.21 -1.08
C ASP A 107 4.98 8.00 -1.00
N ILE A 108 4.47 7.49 0.13
CA ILE A 108 3.03 7.43 0.40
C ILE A 108 2.40 8.83 0.34
N ALA A 109 2.94 9.80 1.09
CA ALA A 109 2.38 11.15 1.14
C ALA A 109 2.32 11.79 -0.27
N ARG A 110 3.34 11.57 -1.10
CA ARG A 110 3.36 12.06 -2.48
C ARG A 110 2.39 11.32 -3.39
N ALA A 111 2.24 10.00 -3.23
CA ALA A 111 1.30 9.22 -4.01
C ALA A 111 -0.15 9.67 -3.76
N VAL A 112 -0.56 9.79 -2.50
CA VAL A 112 -1.95 10.14 -2.16
C VAL A 112 -2.31 11.59 -2.48
N CYS A 113 -1.31 12.49 -2.42
CA CYS A 113 -1.49 13.90 -2.73
C CYS A 113 -1.51 14.23 -4.23
N ARG A 114 -1.13 13.29 -5.11
CA ARG A 114 -1.29 13.46 -6.56
C ARG A 114 -2.76 13.35 -6.92
N ARG A 115 -3.27 14.33 -7.66
CA ARG A 115 -4.63 14.33 -8.23
C ARG A 115 -4.60 13.82 -9.66
#